data_AF-A0A1B8CW78-F1
#
_entry.id   AF-A0A1B8CW78-F1
#
_cell.length_a   1.000
_cell.length_b   1.000
_cell.length_c   1.000
_cell.angle_alpha   90.00
_cell.angle_beta   90.00
_cell.angle_gamma   90.00
#
_symmetry.space_group_name_H-M   'P 1'
#
loop_
_entity.id
_entity.type
_entity.pdbx_description
1 polymer ?
#
loop_
_entity_poly.entity_id
_entity_poly.type
_entity_poly.pdbx_seq_one_letter_code
_entity_poly.pdbx_strand_id
1 'polypeptide(L)'
;MDILVRRSGLDIPWEIVEAFKTNATGIPEYVTLEYLAESQNHVTNGGIIFLVVFAGLIYLLRAYGRLFVIKSFALDDWLAGFSLLVLTIRCSAVFLVAGYIPQIFLIVFHCKPVTALWPNYFQSNVNDYKCLPWVILYATNSSISILSDLILFVIPIIIILKLKATTRTKLALSAVLLPGVLVIIISIFRL
;
A
#
# COMPACT_ATOMS: atom_id res chain seq x y z
N MET A 1 14.06 2.29 43.70
CA MET A 1 13.23 2.59 42.50
C MET A 1 13.19 1.41 41.53
N ASP A 2 13.93 0.32 41.81
CA ASP A 2 14.03 -0.91 40.99
C ASP A 2 12.87 -1.90 41.15
N ILE A 3 11.98 -1.67 42.13
CA ILE A 3 10.87 -2.58 42.46
C ILE A 3 9.69 -2.41 41.50
N LEU A 4 9.52 -1.24 40.86
CA LEU A 4 8.35 -0.96 40.03
C LEU A 4 8.44 -1.58 38.63
N VAL A 5 9.63 -1.68 38.03
CA VAL A 5 9.83 -2.25 36.68
C VAL A 5 9.72 -3.79 36.69
N ARG A 6 10.14 -4.45 37.77
CA ARG A 6 10.00 -5.91 37.90
C ARG A 6 8.55 -6.35 38.13
N ARG A 7 7.64 -5.43 38.48
CA ARG A 7 6.22 -5.72 38.75
C ARG A 7 5.36 -5.76 37.48
N SER A 8 5.83 -5.22 36.36
CA SER A 8 5.10 -5.17 35.08
C SER A 8 5.38 -6.36 34.15
N GLY A 9 6.24 -7.31 34.53
CA GLY A 9 6.43 -8.56 33.78
C GLY A 9 7.18 -8.44 32.45
N LEU A 10 7.84 -7.31 32.18
CA LEU A 10 8.55 -7.03 30.92
C LEU A 10 10.07 -7.01 31.15
N ASP A 11 10.78 -8.01 30.62
CA ASP A 11 12.26 -8.13 30.74
C ASP A 11 12.97 -7.17 29.76
N ILE A 12 13.00 -5.88 30.11
CA ILE A 12 13.68 -4.84 29.32
C ILE A 12 15.15 -4.71 29.80
N PRO A 13 16.15 -4.71 28.90
CA PRO A 13 17.55 -4.46 29.26
C PRO A 13 17.74 -3.14 30.02
N TRP A 14 18.53 -3.17 31.10
CA TRP A 14 18.69 -2.03 32.00
C TRP A 14 19.30 -0.78 31.33
N GLU A 15 20.14 -0.97 30.30
CA GLU A 15 20.73 0.12 29.51
C GLU A 15 19.67 0.99 28.83
N ILE A 16 18.56 0.38 28.37
CA ILE A 16 17.45 1.08 27.70
C ILE A 16 16.65 1.91 28.71
N VAL A 17 16.47 1.38 29.92
CA VAL A 17 15.78 2.06 31.01
C VAL A 17 16.55 3.31 31.45
N GLU A 18 17.88 3.22 31.48
CA GLU A 18 18.74 4.36 31.83
C GLU A 18 18.79 5.40 30.71
N ALA A 19 18.88 5.00 29.45
CA ALA A 19 18.82 5.90 28.30
C ALA A 19 17.49 6.67 28.24
N PHE A 20 16.36 6.04 28.60
CA PHE A 20 15.05 6.68 28.71
C PHE A 20 14.99 7.67 29.89
N LYS A 21 15.45 7.27 31.09
CA LYS A 21 15.49 8.14 32.28
C LYS A 21 16.36 9.37 32.10
N THR A 22 17.48 9.22 31.41
CA THR A 22 18.43 10.30 31.14
C THR A 22 17.98 11.18 29.97
N ASN A 23 16.84 10.85 29.33
CA ASN A 23 16.36 11.48 28.09
C ASN A 23 17.48 11.62 27.03
N ALA A 24 18.40 10.66 27.00
CA ALA A 24 19.58 10.72 26.15
C ALA A 24 19.23 10.63 24.65
N THR A 25 18.03 10.13 24.35
CA THR A 25 17.48 9.89 23.01
C THR A 25 16.50 10.97 22.54
N GLY A 26 16.20 11.98 23.38
CA GLY A 26 15.25 13.05 23.04
C GLY A 26 13.80 12.57 22.93
N ILE A 27 13.43 11.53 23.67
CA ILE A 27 12.08 10.97 23.68
C ILE A 27 11.19 11.86 24.56
N PRO A 28 10.01 12.28 24.08
CA PRO A 28 9.11 13.10 24.89
C PRO A 28 8.53 12.29 26.06
N GLU A 29 8.44 12.92 27.24
CA GLU A 29 8.10 12.28 28.54
C GLU A 29 6.73 11.56 28.57
N TYR A 30 5.85 11.83 27.60
CA TYR A 30 4.54 11.19 27.50
C TYR A 30 4.58 9.76 26.95
N VAL A 31 5.71 9.31 26.38
CA VAL A 31 5.85 7.98 25.78
C VAL A 31 6.37 7.01 26.84
N THR A 32 5.64 5.93 27.13
CA THR A 32 6.08 4.93 28.13
C THR A 32 6.99 3.86 27.50
N LEU A 33 7.94 3.33 28.28
CA LEU A 33 8.79 2.20 27.87
C LEU A 33 7.96 0.96 27.49
N GLU A 34 6.83 0.77 28.15
CA GLU A 34 5.87 -0.29 27.85
C GLU A 34 5.24 -0.11 26.46
N TYR A 35 4.95 1.13 26.04
CA TYR A 35 4.45 1.44 24.69
C TYR A 35 5.52 1.22 23.60
N LEU A 36 6.79 1.48 23.89
CA LEU A 36 7.91 1.20 22.98
C LEU A 36 8.19 -0.30 22.86
N ALA A 37 8.03 -1.06 23.95
CA ALA A 37 8.21 -2.50 23.98
C ALA A 37 7.03 -3.28 23.38
N GLU A 38 5.81 -2.75 23.48
CA GLU A 38 4.58 -3.23 22.83
C GLU A 38 4.56 -2.94 21.32
N SER A 39 5.74 -2.90 20.67
CA SER A 39 5.90 -2.61 19.24
C SER A 39 4.75 -3.23 18.44
N GLN A 40 4.06 -2.35 17.71
CA GLN A 40 2.76 -2.50 17.03
C GLN A 40 2.78 -3.53 15.88
N ASN A 41 3.40 -4.68 16.09
CA ASN A 41 3.67 -5.70 15.09
C ASN A 41 2.60 -6.79 15.14
N HIS A 42 2.04 -7.12 16.32
CA HIS A 42 1.10 -8.22 16.45
C HIS A 42 -0.26 -7.95 15.79
N VAL A 43 -0.85 -6.77 16.02
CA VAL A 43 -2.12 -6.34 15.40
C VAL A 43 -1.98 -6.11 13.88
N THR A 44 -0.84 -5.56 13.45
CA THR A 44 -0.58 -5.27 12.02
C THR A 44 -0.22 -6.54 11.24
N ASN A 45 0.56 -7.46 11.82
CA ASN A 45 0.95 -8.71 11.15
C ASN A 45 -0.26 -9.63 10.89
N GLY A 46 -1.17 -9.77 11.85
CA GLY A 46 -2.36 -10.61 11.67
C GLY A 46 -3.26 -10.13 10.53
N GLY A 47 -3.51 -8.82 10.45
CA GLY A 47 -4.27 -8.20 9.37
C GLY A 47 -3.60 -8.36 8.01
N ILE A 48 -2.28 -8.15 7.93
CA ILE A 48 -1.51 -8.32 6.68
C ILE A 48 -1.57 -9.77 6.19
N ILE A 49 -1.33 -10.74 7.06
CA ILE A 49 -1.34 -12.17 6.70
C ILE A 49 -2.72 -12.57 6.17
N PHE A 50 -3.79 -12.19 6.87
CA PHE A 50 -5.16 -12.46 6.44
C PHE A 50 -5.46 -11.86 5.06
N LEU A 51 -5.10 -10.59 4.85
CA LEU A 51 -5.32 -9.89 3.57
C LEU A 51 -4.52 -10.52 2.43
N VAL A 52 -3.26 -10.92 2.67
CA VAL A 52 -2.40 -11.57 1.66
C VAL A 52 -2.97 -12.92 1.26
N VAL A 53 -3.40 -13.74 2.23
CA VAL A 53 -4.03 -15.05 1.96
C VAL A 53 -5.32 -14.87 1.17
N PHE A 54 -6.17 -13.93 1.59
CA PHE A 54 -7.43 -13.63 0.91
C PHE A 54 -7.20 -13.11 -0.53
N ALA A 55 -6.26 -12.18 -0.71
CA ALA A 55 -5.88 -11.68 -2.02
C ALA A 55 -5.25 -12.78 -2.90
N GLY A 56 -4.46 -13.68 -2.33
CA GLY A 56 -3.89 -14.84 -3.01
C GLY A 56 -4.96 -15.81 -3.52
N LEU A 57 -5.96 -16.12 -2.69
CA LEU A 57 -7.12 -16.93 -3.10
C LEU A 57 -7.91 -16.26 -4.23
N ILE A 58 -8.15 -14.95 -4.14
CA ILE A 58 -8.78 -14.18 -5.21
C ILE A 58 -7.93 -14.20 -6.49
N TYR A 59 -6.61 -14.11 -6.37
CA TYR A 59 -5.70 -14.17 -7.52
C TYR A 59 -5.74 -15.54 -8.19
N LEU A 60 -5.74 -16.63 -7.42
CA LEU A 60 -5.90 -17.99 -7.93
C LEU A 60 -7.25 -18.18 -8.61
N LEU A 61 -8.33 -17.64 -8.04
CA LEU A 61 -9.66 -17.64 -8.65
C LEU A 61 -9.67 -16.85 -9.98
N ARG A 62 -8.97 -15.71 -10.04
CA ARG A 62 -8.79 -14.94 -11.28
C ARG A 62 -7.95 -15.71 -12.30
N ALA A 63 -6.89 -16.40 -11.87
CA ALA A 63 -6.06 -17.22 -12.74
C ALA A 63 -6.88 -18.38 -13.32
N TYR A 64 -7.66 -19.07 -12.49
CA TYR A 64 -8.59 -20.12 -12.91
C TYR A 64 -9.65 -19.59 -13.88
N GLY A 65 -10.26 -18.44 -13.58
CA GLY A 65 -11.22 -17.76 -14.45
C GLY A 65 -10.61 -17.38 -15.81
N ARG A 66 -9.38 -16.84 -15.82
CA ARG A 66 -8.67 -16.53 -17.08
C ARG A 66 -8.32 -17.79 -17.86
N LEU A 67 -7.87 -18.87 -17.21
CA LEU A 67 -7.57 -20.16 -17.87
C LEU A 67 -8.82 -20.77 -18.51
N PHE A 68 -9.96 -20.74 -17.81
CA PHE A 68 -11.24 -21.22 -18.34
C PHE A 68 -11.75 -20.35 -19.50
N VAL A 69 -11.64 -19.02 -19.36
CA VAL A 69 -12.01 -18.07 -20.42
C VAL A 69 -11.13 -18.25 -21.65
N ILE A 70 -9.81 -18.38 -21.50
CA ILE A 70 -8.86 -18.62 -22.61
C ILE A 70 -9.21 -19.92 -23.35
N LYS A 71 -9.53 -21.00 -22.62
CA LYS A 71 -9.91 -22.27 -23.24
C LYS A 71 -11.25 -22.21 -23.97
N SER A 72 -12.21 -21.41 -23.49
CA SER A 72 -13.50 -21.19 -24.14
C SER A 72 -13.45 -20.16 -25.28
N PHE A 73 -12.45 -19.28 -25.31
CA PHE A 73 -12.26 -18.24 -26.34
C PHE A 73 -11.33 -18.65 -27.49
N ALA A 74 -10.66 -19.81 -27.37
CA ALA A 74 -9.65 -20.29 -28.32
C ALA A 74 -10.16 -20.62 -29.73
N LEU A 75 -11.46 -20.56 -30.01
CA LEU A 75 -12.00 -21.02 -31.28
C LEU A 75 -12.46 -19.92 -32.26
N ASP A 76 -12.86 -18.71 -31.84
CA ASP A 76 -13.49 -17.76 -32.79
C ASP A 76 -12.90 -16.32 -32.90
N ASP A 77 -12.29 -15.71 -31.86
CA ASP A 77 -11.87 -14.27 -31.91
C ASP A 77 -10.54 -13.94 -31.17
N TRP A 78 -9.58 -14.86 -31.19
CA TRP A 78 -8.35 -14.81 -30.36
C TRP A 78 -7.43 -13.60 -30.62
N LEU A 79 -7.19 -13.26 -31.89
CA LEU A 79 -6.15 -12.27 -32.27
C LEU A 79 -6.55 -10.82 -31.94
N ALA A 80 -7.83 -10.47 -32.11
CA ALA A 80 -8.36 -9.15 -31.78
C ALA A 80 -8.42 -8.93 -30.25
N GLY A 81 -8.79 -9.97 -29.49
CA GLY A 81 -8.79 -9.93 -28.03
C GLY A 81 -7.39 -9.78 -27.44
N PHE A 82 -6.39 -10.46 -28.02
CA PHE A 82 -4.99 -10.38 -27.57
C PHE A 82 -4.41 -8.97 -27.75
N SER A 83 -4.64 -8.33 -28.89
CA SER A 83 -4.15 -6.96 -29.16
C SER A 83 -4.72 -5.93 -28.18
N LEU A 84 -6.02 -6.00 -27.88
CA LEU A 84 -6.69 -5.12 -26.93
C LEU A 84 -6.22 -5.33 -25.48
N LEU A 85 -5.95 -6.58 -25.10
CA LEU A 85 -5.36 -6.91 -23.79
C LEU A 85 -3.96 -6.34 -23.65
N VAL A 86 -3.11 -6.54 -24.66
CA VAL A 86 -1.73 -6.02 -24.65
C VAL A 86 -1.72 -4.49 -24.62
N LEU A 87 -2.61 -3.82 -25.36
CA LEU A 87 -2.76 -2.36 -25.32
C LEU A 87 -3.19 -1.88 -23.93
N THR A 88 -4.16 -2.55 -23.30
CA THR A 88 -4.62 -2.23 -21.95
C THR A 88 -3.50 -2.35 -20.93
N ILE A 89 -2.70 -3.43 -21.00
CA ILE A 89 -1.56 -3.67 -20.12
C ILE A 89 -0.47 -2.62 -20.33
N ARG A 90 -0.20 -2.21 -21.58
CA ARG A 90 0.77 -1.14 -21.86
C ARG A 90 0.31 0.22 -21.32
N CYS A 91 -0.94 0.60 -21.56
CA CYS A 91 -1.48 1.87 -21.07
C CYS A 91 -1.49 1.93 -19.54
N SER A 92 -1.87 0.85 -18.86
CA SER A 92 -1.85 0.82 -17.40
C SER A 92 -0.43 0.84 -16.83
N ALA A 93 0.53 0.14 -17.45
CA ALA A 93 1.92 0.17 -17.03
C ALA A 93 2.51 1.58 -17.14
N VAL A 94 2.25 2.30 -18.25
CA VAL A 94 2.70 3.69 -18.43
C VAL A 94 2.09 4.60 -17.36
N PHE A 95 0.78 4.47 -17.10
CA PHE A 95 0.10 5.26 -16.08
C PHE A 95 0.65 5.01 -14.67
N LEU A 96 0.85 3.74 -14.30
CA LEU A 96 1.42 3.37 -13.00
C LEU A 96 2.83 3.93 -12.82
N VAL A 97 3.69 3.77 -13.82
CA VAL A 97 5.05 4.31 -13.78
C VAL A 97 5.03 5.84 -13.66
N ALA A 98 4.17 6.51 -14.42
CA ALA A 98 4.02 7.97 -14.37
C ALA A 98 3.48 8.48 -13.02
N GLY A 99 2.64 7.70 -12.33
CA GLY A 99 2.10 8.06 -11.01
C GLY A 99 3.03 7.72 -9.83
N TYR A 100 3.72 6.57 -9.89
CA TYR A 100 4.60 6.13 -8.81
C TYR A 100 5.93 6.88 -8.77
N ILE A 101 6.44 7.33 -9.92
CA ILE A 101 7.67 8.14 -9.95
C ILE A 101 7.55 9.42 -9.09
N PRO A 102 6.58 10.32 -9.31
CA PRO A 102 6.44 11.53 -8.50
C PRO A 102 6.15 11.22 -7.03
N GLN A 103 5.47 10.11 -6.72
CA GLN A 103 5.25 9.64 -5.35
C GLN A 103 6.56 9.28 -4.64
N ILE A 104 7.47 8.56 -5.31
CA ILE A 104 8.83 8.27 -4.80
C ILE A 104 9.58 9.58 -4.55
N PHE A 105 9.53 10.53 -5.50
CA PHE A 105 10.18 11.83 -5.33
C PHE A 105 9.60 12.62 -4.15
N LEU A 106 8.28 12.58 -3.90
CA LEU A 106 7.63 13.25 -2.78
C LEU A 106 8.05 12.68 -1.42
N ILE A 107 8.24 11.36 -1.34
CA ILE A 107 8.72 10.67 -0.14
C ILE A 107 10.20 11.00 0.11
N VAL A 108 11.04 10.97 -0.94
CA VAL A 108 12.48 11.24 -0.80
C VAL A 108 12.76 12.71 -0.46
N PHE A 109 12.01 13.65 -1.05
CA PHE A 109 12.18 15.10 -0.84
C PHE A 109 11.13 15.70 0.11
N HIS A 110 10.61 14.87 1.02
CA HIS A 110 9.64 15.22 2.06
C HIS A 110 10.06 16.41 2.94
N CYS A 111 11.35 16.55 3.19
CA CYS A 111 11.96 17.67 3.88
C CYS A 111 12.97 18.39 2.98
N LYS A 112 12.97 19.72 3.03
CA LYS A 112 14.08 20.53 2.51
C LYS A 112 14.87 21.12 3.69
N PRO A 113 16.18 20.89 3.77
CA PRO A 113 16.99 19.91 3.02
C PRO A 113 16.72 18.45 3.48
N VAL A 114 16.97 17.46 2.61
CA VAL A 114 16.77 16.02 2.93
C VAL A 114 17.61 15.57 4.14
N THR A 115 18.75 16.24 4.37
CA THR A 115 19.65 16.01 5.52
C THR A 115 19.04 16.37 6.87
N ALA A 116 17.90 17.10 6.90
CA ALA A 116 17.19 17.39 8.15
C ALA A 116 16.48 16.15 8.75
N LEU A 117 16.35 15.05 7.99
CA LEU A 117 15.81 13.79 8.50
C LEU A 117 16.74 13.14 9.55
N TRP A 118 18.04 13.46 9.50
CA TRP A 118 19.06 12.95 10.43
C TRP A 118 20.01 14.10 10.82
N PRO A 119 19.60 14.98 11.76
CA PRO A 119 20.40 16.13 12.13
C PRO A 119 21.70 15.69 12.79
N ASN A 120 22.81 15.83 12.07
CA ASN A 120 24.15 15.58 12.61
C ASN A 120 24.58 16.79 13.47
N TYR A 121 25.14 16.52 14.64
CA TYR A 121 25.60 17.54 15.60
C TYR A 121 26.66 18.53 15.05
N PHE A 122 27.28 18.22 13.90
CA PHE A 122 28.28 19.06 13.23
C PHE A 122 27.71 20.11 12.27
N GLN A 123 26.40 20.14 11.99
CA GLN A 123 25.82 21.03 10.98
C GLN A 123 25.21 22.29 11.63
N SER A 124 25.88 23.44 11.48
CA SER A 124 25.58 24.72 12.17
C SER A 124 24.49 25.60 11.53
N ASN A 125 23.83 25.15 10.46
CA ASN A 125 22.73 25.88 9.79
C ASN A 125 21.37 25.23 10.11
N VAL A 126 20.86 25.47 11.33
CA VAL A 126 19.74 24.73 11.94
C VAL A 126 18.36 25.39 11.89
N ASN A 127 18.18 26.55 11.24
CA ASN A 127 16.94 27.35 11.43
C ASN A 127 15.94 27.36 10.26
N ASP A 128 16.23 26.73 9.12
CA ASP A 128 15.35 26.75 7.94
C ASP A 128 15.02 25.36 7.39
N TYR A 129 14.65 24.41 8.27
CA TYR A 129 14.10 23.13 7.83
C TYR A 129 12.57 23.24 7.72
N LYS A 130 12.05 22.97 6.52
CA LYS A 130 10.61 22.88 6.26
C LYS A 130 10.32 21.45 5.80
N CYS A 131 9.64 20.70 6.67
CA CYS A 131 9.15 19.36 6.37
C CYS A 131 7.66 19.40 6.08
N LEU A 132 7.21 18.63 5.10
CA LEU A 132 5.79 18.40 4.89
C LEU A 132 5.27 17.53 6.04
N PRO A 133 4.08 17.73 6.62
CA PRO A 133 3.57 16.81 7.62
C PRO A 133 3.28 15.42 6.99
N TRP A 134 3.59 14.35 7.73
CA TRP A 134 3.38 12.95 7.30
C TRP A 134 1.95 12.67 6.84
N VAL A 135 0.97 13.32 7.46
CA VAL A 135 -0.45 13.20 7.10
C VAL A 135 -0.66 13.55 5.62
N ILE A 136 -0.01 14.59 5.09
CA ILE A 136 -0.16 15.00 3.68
C ILE A 136 0.50 13.98 2.75
N LEU A 137 1.66 13.44 3.12
CA LEU A 137 2.33 12.39 2.35
C LEU A 137 1.46 11.13 2.27
N TYR A 138 1.00 10.62 3.41
CA TYR A 138 0.17 9.42 3.47
C TYR A 138 -1.15 9.61 2.74
N ALA A 139 -1.80 10.77 2.89
CA ALA A 139 -3.02 11.08 2.16
C ALA A 139 -2.78 11.10 0.64
N THR A 140 -1.69 11.72 0.17
CA THR A 140 -1.35 11.79 -1.26
C THR A 140 -1.04 10.40 -1.82
N ASN A 141 -0.25 9.60 -1.09
CA ASN A 141 0.13 8.25 -1.46
C ASN A 141 -1.10 7.32 -1.58
N SER A 142 -1.99 7.35 -0.59
CA SER A 142 -3.24 6.58 -0.64
C SER A 142 -4.16 7.03 -1.76
N SER A 143 -4.23 8.35 -2.03
CA SER A 143 -5.06 8.91 -3.11
C SER A 143 -4.59 8.45 -4.49
N ILE A 144 -3.29 8.46 -4.74
CA ILE A 144 -2.70 8.00 -6.02
C ILE A 144 -2.96 6.51 -6.21
N SER A 145 -2.81 5.70 -5.15
CA SER A 145 -3.09 4.27 -5.19
C SER A 145 -4.56 4.00 -5.55
N ILE A 146 -5.51 4.62 -4.83
CA ILE A 146 -6.95 4.45 -5.09
C ILE A 146 -7.32 4.90 -6.50
N LEU A 147 -6.78 6.03 -6.97
CA LEU A 147 -7.02 6.53 -8.33
C LEU A 147 -6.50 5.55 -9.38
N SER A 148 -5.32 4.97 -9.16
CA SER A 148 -4.75 3.97 -10.06
C SER A 148 -5.56 2.68 -10.11
N ASP A 149 -6.09 2.25 -8.96
CA ASP A 149 -6.98 1.10 -8.87
C ASP A 149 -8.30 1.35 -9.62
N LEU A 150 -8.90 2.53 -9.46
CA LEU A 150 -10.12 2.91 -10.19
C LEU A 150 -9.90 2.91 -11.71
N ILE A 151 -8.81 3.51 -12.19
CA ILE A 151 -8.49 3.58 -13.62
C ILE A 151 -8.27 2.17 -14.19
N LEU A 152 -7.56 1.30 -13.46
CA LEU A 152 -7.36 -0.10 -13.84
C LEU A 152 -8.67 -0.87 -14.01
N PHE A 153 -9.73 -0.51 -13.28
CA PHE A 153 -11.06 -1.11 -13.44
C PHE A 153 -11.91 -0.46 -14.54
N VAL A 154 -11.83 0.86 -14.70
CA VAL A 154 -12.60 1.57 -15.74
C VAL A 154 -12.16 1.17 -17.14
N ILE A 155 -10.86 0.98 -17.39
CA ILE A 155 -10.34 0.61 -18.72
C ILE A 155 -11.01 -0.65 -19.30
N PRO A 156 -11.01 -1.82 -18.61
CA PRO A 156 -11.67 -3.01 -19.12
C PRO A 156 -13.19 -2.83 -19.22
N ILE A 157 -13.83 -2.05 -18.34
CA ILE A 157 -15.28 -1.76 -18.45
C ILE A 157 -15.58 -1.05 -19.77
N ILE A 158 -14.87 0.04 -20.10
CA ILE A 158 -15.13 0.82 -21.32
C ILE A 158 -14.94 -0.04 -22.57
N ILE A 159 -13.94 -0.92 -22.58
CA ILE A 159 -13.68 -1.86 -23.69
C ILE A 159 -14.82 -2.89 -23.81
N ILE A 160 -15.27 -3.47 -22.70
CA ILE A 160 -16.39 -4.43 -22.67
C ILE A 160 -17.70 -3.77 -23.13
N LEU A 161 -17.92 -2.49 -22.82
CA LEU A 161 -19.10 -1.75 -23.25
C LEU A 161 -19.07 -1.43 -24.75
N LYS A 162 -17.89 -1.25 -25.34
CA LYS A 162 -17.71 -0.98 -26.77
C LYS A 162 -17.63 -2.24 -27.64
N LEU A 163 -17.41 -3.42 -27.03
CA LEU A 163 -17.32 -4.69 -27.74
C LEU A 163 -18.72 -5.32 -27.92
N LYS A 164 -19.09 -5.59 -29.18
CA LYS A 164 -20.32 -6.33 -29.55
C LYS A 164 -20.16 -7.83 -29.24
N ALA A 165 -20.05 -8.21 -27.97
CA ALA A 165 -19.93 -9.59 -27.53
C ALA A 165 -21.28 -10.19 -27.09
N THR A 166 -21.41 -11.51 -27.16
CA THR A 166 -22.55 -12.27 -26.61
C THR A 166 -22.72 -12.03 -25.10
N THR A 167 -23.96 -11.94 -24.63
CA THR A 167 -24.30 -11.58 -23.23
C THR A 167 -23.65 -12.49 -22.20
N ARG A 168 -23.40 -13.77 -22.55
CA ARG A 168 -22.70 -14.74 -21.71
C ARG A 168 -21.23 -14.37 -21.47
N THR A 169 -20.55 -13.88 -22.51
CA THR A 169 -19.18 -13.35 -22.42
C THR A 169 -19.14 -12.08 -21.58
N LYS A 170 -20.13 -11.19 -21.76
CA LYS A 170 -20.22 -9.94 -21.01
C LYS A 170 -20.37 -10.19 -19.50
N LEU A 171 -21.15 -11.21 -19.13
CA LEU A 171 -21.31 -11.63 -17.74
C LEU A 171 -20.04 -12.27 -17.17
N ALA A 172 -19.37 -13.15 -17.93
CA ALA A 172 -18.11 -13.78 -17.51
C ALA A 172 -16.97 -12.75 -17.30
N LEU A 173 -16.86 -11.75 -18.17
CA LEU A 173 -15.88 -10.66 -18.05
C LEU A 173 -16.20 -9.71 -16.88
N SER A 174 -17.49 -9.44 -16.62
CA SER A 174 -17.94 -8.66 -15.45
C SER A 174 -17.61 -9.38 -14.13
N ALA A 175 -17.77 -10.71 -14.09
CA ALA A 175 -17.45 -11.51 -12.91
C ALA A 175 -15.96 -11.46 -12.51
N VAL A 176 -15.05 -11.27 -13.48
CA VAL A 176 -13.61 -11.12 -13.22
C VAL A 176 -13.27 -9.75 -12.60
N LEU A 177 -14.13 -8.74 -12.78
CA LEU A 177 -13.93 -7.39 -12.26
C LEU A 177 -14.41 -7.22 -10.81
N LEU A 178 -15.46 -7.94 -10.41
CA LEU A 178 -16.06 -7.93 -9.07
C LEU A 178 -15.08 -8.00 -7.89
N PRO A 179 -14.08 -8.91 -7.86
CA PRO A 179 -13.15 -8.97 -6.72
C PRO A 179 -12.30 -7.70 -6.58
N GLY A 180 -12.15 -6.90 -7.64
CA GLY A 180 -11.43 -5.64 -7.61
C GLY A 180 -12.15 -4.55 -6.84
N VAL A 181 -13.48 -4.49 -6.97
CA VAL A 181 -14.32 -3.53 -6.25
C VAL A 181 -14.32 -3.85 -4.74
N LEU A 182 -14.33 -5.13 -4.37
CA LEU A 182 -14.22 -5.55 -2.96
C LEU A 182 -12.90 -5.09 -2.32
N VAL A 183 -11.77 -5.16 -3.03
CA VAL A 183 -10.47 -4.70 -2.52
C VAL A 183 -10.47 -3.19 -2.27
N ILE A 184 -11.09 -2.39 -3.15
CA ILE A 184 -11.22 -0.95 -2.94
C ILE A 184 -12.08 -0.65 -1.71
N ILE A 185 -13.21 -1.34 -1.56
CA ILE A 185 -14.09 -1.18 -0.38
C ILE A 185 -13.32 -1.47 0.90
N ILE A 186 -12.58 -2.59 0.96
CA ILE A 186 -11.75 -2.95 2.11
C ILE A 186 -10.65 -1.90 2.35
N SER A 187 -10.06 -1.34 1.30
CA SER A 187 -9.04 -0.30 1.40
C SER A 187 -9.59 1.02 1.96
N ILE A 188 -10.83 1.39 1.62
CA ILE A 188 -11.50 2.58 2.17
C ILE A 188 -11.80 2.38 3.66
N PHE A 189 -12.24 1.19 4.06
CA PHE A 189 -12.46 0.86 5.47
C PHE A 189 -11.17 0.77 6.31
N ARG A 190 -9.99 0.73 5.68
CA ARG A 190 -8.68 0.69 6.35
C ARG A 190 -8.12 2.09 6.65
N LEU A 191 -8.50 3.10 5.88
CA LEU A 191 -8.11 4.50 6.08
C LEU A 191 -8.90 5.14 7.22
#